data_AF-A0A7X3ZWZ1-F1
#
_entry.id   AF-A0A7X3ZWZ1-F1
#
_cell.length_a   1.000
_cell.length_b   1.000
_cell.length_c   1.000
_cell.angle_alpha   90.00
_cell.angle_beta   90.00
_cell.angle_gamma   90.00
#
_symmetry.space_group_name_H-M   'P 1'
#
loop_
_entity.id
_entity.type
_entity.pdbx_description
1 polymer ?
#
loop_
_entity_poly.entity_id
_entity_poly.type
_entity_poly.pdbx_seq_one_letter_code
_entity_poly.pdbx_strand_id
1 'polypeptide(L)'
;MPDVSANRTGFDKAGIEAFVSLGEKSAPPVFVGRKNVFESIVMGIRQAWSSATGFQGEPGMTRILQGAPGAGKSSILHELRQRAMHAARKPAGNGVPTPRILVLNSGNIHGPEDILGPLSGIMLPGRDFGQETRERVRMAASQLFGLELDGAESRKPDPDMQKWTVFRQWVGTWSQGAGPPAPVVIAIDEAQRLRMDDLHPLSKLLQVVHDGETEMPLTLVLAGLGDTETQAQSMGLTRGLTVHPIGAFSREGQVDEVMELMHGFCTHFGLDPSSHESKLAALAAPCEGWPRHLHFACQALGRSVLAADGDLAVVDWERVELDSAESRRRYYQSQQSTIMEVADVLTACVMKDVNEDNMGYGAVIRLIERHVAQKEECVLPGGMGAEDYLQHLVHQGALHKSVDKTFHCPIPSFRTHLIAAGGLDPDTDPEEPEDDDGPSFPM
;
A
#
# COMPACT_ATOMS: atom_id res chain seq x y z
N MET A 1 -17.89 -9.95 8.58
CA MET A 1 -18.43 -10.92 7.63
C MET A 1 -19.91 -11.12 7.90
N PRO A 2 -20.77 -11.03 6.87
CA PRO A 2 -22.16 -11.43 7.00
C PRO A 2 -22.24 -12.91 7.40
N ASP A 3 -23.25 -13.26 8.19
CA ASP A 3 -23.56 -14.62 8.59
C ASP A 3 -24.04 -15.39 7.35
N VAL A 4 -23.15 -16.18 6.73
CA VAL A 4 -23.39 -16.94 5.48
C VAL A 4 -24.32 -18.15 5.70
N SER A 5 -24.90 -18.31 6.90
CA SER A 5 -25.64 -19.52 7.29
C SER A 5 -27.15 -19.50 7.00
N ALA A 6 -27.69 -18.46 6.36
CA ALA A 6 -29.09 -18.46 5.93
C ALA A 6 -29.21 -19.07 4.53
N ASN A 7 -29.92 -20.20 4.43
CA ASN A 7 -30.38 -20.83 3.18
C ASN A 7 -31.09 -19.83 2.24
N ARG A 8 -30.32 -19.00 1.54
CA ARG A 8 -30.82 -18.19 0.43
C ARG A 8 -30.90 -19.10 -0.78
N THR A 9 -32.12 -19.48 -1.14
CA THR A 9 -32.40 -20.08 -2.44
C THR A 9 -32.24 -18.99 -3.51
N GLY A 10 -31.01 -18.71 -3.93
CA GLY A 10 -30.69 -17.71 -4.96
C GLY A 10 -29.37 -16.98 -4.71
N PHE A 11 -28.77 -16.47 -5.79
CA PHE A 11 -27.53 -15.70 -5.75
C PHE A 11 -27.78 -14.24 -5.32
N ASP A 12 -26.77 -13.58 -4.75
CA ASP A 12 -26.85 -12.20 -4.27
C ASP A 12 -26.67 -11.18 -5.41
N LYS A 13 -27.72 -11.04 -6.23
CA LYS A 13 -27.76 -10.11 -7.37
C LYS A 13 -27.38 -8.68 -7.00
N ALA A 14 -27.98 -8.13 -5.93
CA ALA A 14 -27.72 -6.77 -5.48
C ALA A 14 -26.27 -6.58 -5.01
N GLY A 15 -25.69 -7.60 -4.36
CA GLY A 15 -24.27 -7.62 -4.00
C GLY A 15 -23.35 -7.56 -5.22
N ILE A 16 -23.62 -8.36 -6.26
CA ILE A 16 -22.82 -8.34 -7.49
C ILE A 16 -22.98 -6.99 -8.22
N GLU A 17 -24.19 -6.45 -8.32
CA GLU A 17 -24.44 -5.12 -8.91
C GLU A 17 -23.65 -4.02 -8.19
N ALA A 18 -23.64 -4.03 -6.86
CA ALA A 18 -22.85 -3.11 -6.05
C ALA A 18 -21.34 -3.30 -6.29
N PHE A 19 -20.85 -4.54 -6.32
CA PHE A 19 -19.44 -4.85 -6.56
C PHE A 19 -18.96 -4.38 -7.94
N VAL A 20 -19.76 -4.64 -8.98
CA VAL A 20 -19.46 -4.24 -10.37
C VAL A 20 -19.52 -2.73 -10.54
N SER A 21 -20.52 -2.06 -9.96
CA SER A 21 -20.72 -0.61 -10.10
C SER A 21 -19.68 0.24 -9.35
N LEU A 22 -19.22 -0.22 -8.19
CA LEU A 22 -18.19 0.47 -7.40
C LEU A 22 -16.80 0.41 -8.05
N GLY A 23 -16.59 -0.49 -9.03
CA GLY A 23 -15.36 -0.52 -9.81
C GLY A 23 -14.14 -0.78 -8.95
N GLU A 24 -13.13 0.08 -9.06
CA GLU A 24 -11.87 -0.02 -8.33
C GLU A 24 -11.98 0.39 -6.85
N LYS A 25 -13.11 1.02 -6.48
CA LYS A 25 -13.37 1.50 -5.11
C LYS A 25 -14.07 0.47 -4.24
N SER A 26 -14.51 -0.66 -4.80
CA SER A 26 -15.11 -1.73 -3.98
C SER A 26 -14.04 -2.37 -3.10
N ALA A 27 -14.39 -2.59 -1.83
CA ALA A 27 -13.66 -3.53 -1.01
C ALA A 27 -13.77 -4.93 -1.66
N PRO A 28 -12.71 -5.75 -1.60
CA PRO A 28 -12.80 -7.11 -2.12
C PRO A 28 -13.90 -7.87 -1.35
N PRO A 29 -14.77 -8.64 -2.04
CA PRO A 29 -15.85 -9.38 -1.39
C PRO A 29 -15.29 -10.49 -0.48
N VAL A 30 -14.12 -11.01 -0.85
CA VAL A 30 -13.37 -11.98 -0.05
C VAL A 30 -11.94 -11.51 0.09
N PHE A 31 -11.45 -11.54 1.32
CA PHE A 31 -10.05 -11.29 1.62
C PHE A 31 -9.32 -12.63 1.74
N VAL A 32 -8.44 -12.90 0.78
CA VAL A 32 -7.68 -14.16 0.67
C VAL A 32 -6.20 -13.93 0.85
N GLY A 33 -5.52 -14.95 1.37
CA GLY A 33 -4.09 -14.94 1.56
C GLY A 33 -3.62 -13.92 2.59
N ARG A 34 -2.32 -13.61 2.57
CA ARG A 34 -1.68 -12.55 3.40
C ARG A 34 -1.91 -12.70 4.91
N LYS A 35 -2.28 -13.89 5.37
CA LYS A 35 -2.56 -14.19 6.78
C LYS A 35 -1.36 -13.86 7.67
N ASN A 36 -0.16 -14.23 7.24
CA ASN A 36 1.08 -13.96 7.98
C ASN A 36 1.35 -12.45 8.14
N VAL A 37 1.05 -11.64 7.13
CA VAL A 37 1.18 -10.18 7.21
C VAL A 37 0.18 -9.64 8.23
N PHE A 38 -1.07 -10.10 8.17
CA PHE A 38 -2.12 -9.69 9.11
C PHE A 38 -1.76 -10.08 10.55
N GLU A 39 -1.31 -11.30 10.77
CA GLU A 39 -0.87 -11.79 12.07
C GLU A 39 0.31 -10.99 12.61
N SER A 40 1.27 -10.63 11.76
CA SER A 40 2.40 -9.77 12.14
C SER A 40 1.96 -8.36 12.57
N ILE A 41 0.99 -7.76 11.87
CA ILE A 41 0.39 -6.47 12.28
C ILE A 41 -0.31 -6.64 13.62
N VAL A 42 -1.16 -7.67 13.78
CA VAL A 42 -1.89 -7.94 15.03
C VAL A 42 -0.93 -8.20 16.20
N MET A 43 0.18 -8.90 15.96
CA MET A 43 1.23 -9.07 16.96
C MET A 43 1.85 -7.73 17.36
N GLY A 44 2.15 -6.85 16.39
CA GLY A 44 2.63 -5.49 16.67
C GLY A 44 1.66 -4.68 17.53
N ILE A 45 0.36 -4.76 17.23
CA ILE A 45 -0.70 -4.12 18.03
C ILE A 45 -0.70 -4.64 19.48
N ARG A 46 -0.60 -5.97 19.66
CA ARG A 46 -0.57 -6.60 20.98
C ARG A 46 0.68 -6.19 21.76
N GLN A 47 1.84 -6.14 21.11
CA GLN A 47 3.09 -5.68 21.71
C GLN A 47 2.95 -4.24 22.19
N ALA A 48 2.49 -3.31 21.34
CA ALA A 48 2.28 -1.92 21.71
C ALA A 48 1.32 -1.76 22.91
N TRP A 49 0.26 -2.57 22.95
CA TRP A 49 -0.67 -2.60 24.09
C TRP A 49 -0.05 -3.12 25.38
N SER A 50 0.73 -4.20 25.31
CA SER A 50 1.47 -4.72 26.46
C SER A 50 2.47 -3.69 27.00
N SER A 51 3.22 -3.01 26.13
CA SER A 51 4.15 -1.94 26.52
C SER A 51 3.45 -0.81 27.28
N ALA A 52 2.33 -0.32 26.76
CA ALA A 52 1.57 0.78 27.39
C ALA A 52 0.91 0.41 28.73
N THR A 53 0.69 -0.89 28.99
CA THR A 53 0.07 -1.37 30.23
C THR A 53 1.08 -1.82 31.29
N GLY A 54 2.36 -1.50 31.10
CA GLY A 54 3.44 -1.77 32.07
C GLY A 54 4.02 -3.18 31.98
N PHE A 55 3.70 -3.95 30.93
CA PHE A 55 4.47 -5.14 30.58
C PHE A 55 5.69 -4.72 29.75
N GLN A 56 6.83 -5.38 29.95
CA GLN A 56 8.10 -5.13 29.24
C GLN A 56 8.00 -5.42 27.73
N GLY A 57 7.22 -4.64 26.99
CA GLY A 57 7.17 -4.69 25.54
C GLY A 57 8.09 -3.64 24.93
N GLU A 58 8.68 -3.96 23.78
CA GLU A 58 9.45 -3.00 23.01
C GLU A 58 8.51 -1.92 22.42
N PRO A 59 8.94 -0.66 22.35
CA PRO A 59 8.11 0.42 21.83
C PRO A 59 7.81 0.31 20.32
N GLY A 60 6.60 0.73 19.94
CA GLY A 60 6.24 1.40 18.68
C GLY A 60 6.73 0.85 17.34
N MET A 61 6.86 -0.46 17.15
CA MET A 61 7.38 -0.96 15.86
C MET A 61 6.50 -0.58 14.65
N THR A 62 7.11 0.06 13.66
CA THR A 62 6.45 0.42 12.40
C THR A 62 6.42 -0.80 11.47
N ARG A 63 5.24 -1.09 10.91
CA ARG A 63 5.07 -2.11 9.88
C ARG A 63 4.98 -1.43 8.52
N ILE A 64 5.76 -1.88 7.55
CA ILE A 64 5.76 -1.35 6.19
C ILE A 64 5.17 -2.40 5.26
N LEU A 65 4.08 -2.08 4.56
CA LEU A 65 3.53 -2.87 3.48
C LEU A 65 4.08 -2.32 2.17
N GLN A 66 5.02 -3.03 1.56
CA GLN A 66 5.76 -2.55 0.40
C GLN A 66 5.45 -3.44 -0.81
N GLY A 67 5.05 -2.83 -1.92
CA GLY A 67 4.71 -3.58 -3.12
C GLY A 67 4.30 -2.69 -4.28
N ALA A 68 4.23 -3.24 -5.49
CA ALA A 68 3.82 -2.47 -6.66
C ALA A 68 2.32 -2.07 -6.62
N PRO A 69 1.86 -1.16 -7.50
CA PRO A 69 0.46 -0.78 -7.63
C PRO A 69 -0.44 -2.00 -7.90
N GLY A 70 -1.55 -2.11 -7.15
CA GLY A 70 -2.48 -3.22 -7.34
C GLY A 70 -2.14 -4.53 -6.58
N ALA A 71 -1.05 -4.56 -5.80
CA ALA A 71 -0.68 -5.73 -4.98
C ALA A 71 -1.60 -5.99 -3.76
N GLY A 72 -2.63 -5.17 -3.52
CA GLY A 72 -3.60 -5.37 -2.44
C GLY A 72 -3.23 -4.74 -1.08
N LYS A 73 -2.27 -3.81 -1.03
CA LYS A 73 -1.88 -3.11 0.22
C LYS A 73 -3.05 -2.37 0.87
N SER A 74 -3.77 -1.54 0.13
CA SER A 74 -4.95 -0.81 0.62
C SER A 74 -6.05 -1.77 1.08
N SER A 75 -6.22 -2.92 0.40
CA SER A 75 -7.16 -3.96 0.82
C SER A 75 -6.80 -4.55 2.18
N ILE A 76 -5.50 -4.75 2.49
CA ILE A 76 -5.04 -5.18 3.82
C ILE A 76 -5.44 -4.14 4.88
N LEU A 77 -5.22 -2.85 4.62
CA LEU A 77 -5.57 -1.78 5.56
C LEU A 77 -7.09 -1.69 5.81
N HIS A 78 -7.89 -1.85 4.75
CA HIS A 78 -9.34 -1.89 4.86
C HIS A 78 -9.86 -3.11 5.61
N GLU A 79 -9.31 -4.30 5.33
CA GLU A 79 -9.66 -5.53 6.05
C GLU A 79 -9.32 -5.42 7.53
N LEU A 80 -8.16 -4.84 7.86
CA LEU A 80 -7.75 -4.57 9.24
C LEU A 80 -8.80 -3.70 9.95
N ARG A 81 -9.24 -2.60 9.32
CA ARG A 81 -10.31 -1.74 9.84
C ARG A 81 -11.64 -2.48 9.99
N GLN A 82 -12.05 -3.26 9.00
CA GLN A 82 -13.31 -4.00 9.03
C GLN A 82 -13.33 -5.05 10.16
N ARG A 83 -12.24 -5.80 10.34
CA ARG A 83 -12.11 -6.78 11.42
C ARG A 83 -12.13 -6.12 12.79
N ALA A 84 -11.45 -4.98 12.95
CA ALA A 84 -11.53 -4.18 14.16
C ALA A 84 -12.97 -3.73 14.46
N MET A 85 -13.69 -3.19 13.47
CA MET A 85 -15.10 -2.80 13.64
C MET A 85 -16.00 -3.99 14.01
N HIS A 86 -15.77 -5.16 13.43
CA HIS A 86 -16.51 -6.38 13.77
C HIS A 86 -16.22 -6.87 15.19
N ALA A 87 -14.94 -6.89 15.59
CA ALA A 87 -14.54 -7.25 16.95
C ALA A 87 -15.12 -6.29 18.00
N ALA A 88 -15.27 -5.00 17.68
CA ALA A 88 -15.84 -4.02 18.59
C ALA A 88 -17.32 -4.30 18.91
N ARG A 89 -18.05 -4.95 17.99
CA ARG A 89 -19.46 -5.35 18.18
C ARG A 89 -19.61 -6.63 19.00
N LYS A 90 -18.57 -7.46 19.04
CA LYS A 90 -18.53 -8.74 19.76
C LYS A 90 -17.20 -8.83 20.52
N PRO A 91 -17.05 -8.07 21.62
CA PRO A 91 -15.79 -8.05 22.36
C PRO A 91 -15.46 -9.47 22.80
N ALA A 92 -14.29 -9.95 22.37
CA ALA A 92 -13.80 -11.25 22.78
C ALA A 92 -13.52 -11.20 24.29
N GLY A 93 -13.92 -12.24 25.03
CA GLY A 93 -13.68 -12.35 26.48
C GLY A 93 -12.21 -12.57 26.87
N ASN A 94 -11.26 -12.27 25.97
CA ASN A 94 -9.83 -12.53 26.11
C ASN A 94 -9.03 -11.33 26.67
N GLY A 95 -9.70 -10.25 27.08
CA GLY A 95 -9.10 -9.14 27.83
C GLY A 95 -8.26 -8.14 27.03
N VAL A 96 -8.01 -8.36 25.74
CA VAL A 96 -7.35 -7.37 24.87
C VAL A 96 -8.42 -6.45 24.26
N PRO A 97 -8.35 -5.12 24.46
CA PRO A 97 -9.31 -4.21 23.86
C PRO A 97 -9.25 -4.28 22.34
N THR A 98 -10.39 -4.15 21.67
CA THR A 98 -10.43 -4.07 20.22
C THR A 98 -9.67 -2.84 19.74
N PRO A 99 -8.71 -2.97 18.80
CA PRO A 99 -7.97 -1.83 18.30
C PRO A 99 -8.87 -0.86 17.54
N ARG A 100 -8.56 0.43 17.63
CA ARG A 100 -9.16 1.47 16.78
C ARG A 100 -8.23 1.77 15.64
N ILE A 101 -8.76 1.91 14.43
CA ILE A 101 -7.92 1.96 13.22
C ILE A 101 -8.24 3.22 12.43
N LEU A 102 -7.23 4.08 12.32
CA LEU A 102 -7.24 5.26 11.49
C LEU A 102 -6.53 4.92 10.18
N VAL A 103 -7.25 4.96 9.06
CA VAL A 103 -6.67 4.78 7.72
C VAL A 103 -6.65 6.15 7.04
N LEU A 104 -5.46 6.60 6.64
CA LEU A 104 -5.21 7.87 5.97
C LEU A 104 -4.59 7.61 4.60
N ASN A 105 -4.73 8.56 3.68
CA ASN A 105 -3.99 8.58 2.43
C ASN A 105 -2.98 9.73 2.50
N SER A 106 -1.71 9.46 2.22
CA SER A 106 -0.63 10.45 2.27
C SER A 106 -0.88 11.69 1.41
N GLY A 107 -1.64 11.56 0.31
CA GLY A 107 -2.01 12.69 -0.56
C GLY A 107 -2.91 13.73 0.13
N ASN A 108 -3.49 13.39 1.28
CA ASN A 108 -4.33 14.28 2.10
C ASN A 108 -3.62 14.69 3.41
N ILE A 109 -2.33 14.41 3.56
CA ILE A 109 -1.55 14.75 4.77
C ILE A 109 -0.55 15.83 4.41
N HIS A 110 -0.79 17.04 4.89
CA HIS A 110 0.06 18.21 4.71
C HIS A 110 0.78 18.58 6.02
N GLY A 111 0.19 18.24 7.17
CA GLY A 111 0.78 18.47 8.48
C GLY A 111 0.31 17.50 9.56
N PRO A 112 0.86 17.61 10.79
CA PRO A 112 0.44 16.80 11.94
C PRO A 112 -1.07 16.84 12.21
N GLU A 113 -1.72 17.98 11.98
CA GLU A 113 -3.15 18.20 12.16
C GLU A 113 -4.03 17.23 11.36
N ASP A 114 -3.60 16.82 10.17
CA ASP A 114 -4.33 15.88 9.31
C ASP A 114 -4.33 14.45 9.88
N ILE A 115 -3.41 14.15 10.79
CA ILE A 115 -3.39 12.91 11.58
C ILE A 115 -4.12 13.12 12.90
N LEU A 116 -3.76 14.17 13.64
CA LEU A 116 -4.25 14.41 15.01
C LEU A 116 -5.76 14.67 15.07
N GLY A 117 -6.31 15.38 14.09
CA GLY A 117 -7.76 15.64 13.99
C GLY A 117 -8.55 14.33 13.89
N PRO A 118 -8.37 13.51 12.84
CA PRO A 118 -9.05 12.22 12.72
C PRO A 118 -8.75 11.26 13.87
N LEU A 119 -7.49 11.23 14.36
CA LEU A 119 -7.09 10.40 15.51
C LEU A 119 -7.93 10.71 16.74
N SER A 120 -8.10 12.00 17.06
CA SER A 120 -8.93 12.40 18.19
C SER A 120 -10.40 11.98 18.04
N GLY A 121 -10.96 12.02 16.83
CA GLY A 121 -12.35 11.66 16.56
C GLY A 121 -12.62 10.16 16.74
N ILE A 122 -11.69 9.30 16.32
CA ILE A 122 -11.83 7.85 16.55
C ILE A 122 -11.64 7.51 18.03
N MET A 123 -10.92 8.36 18.75
CA MET A 123 -10.50 8.10 20.10
C MET A 123 -11.47 8.70 21.16
N LEU A 124 -12.11 9.83 20.87
CA LEU A 124 -13.16 10.49 21.67
C LEU A 124 -14.40 10.77 20.79
N PRO A 125 -15.19 9.74 20.45
CA PRO A 125 -16.39 9.96 19.67
C PRO A 125 -17.33 10.95 20.39
N GLY A 126 -17.68 12.05 19.71
CA GLY A 126 -18.59 13.09 20.20
C GLY A 126 -17.92 14.32 20.83
N ARG A 127 -16.58 14.43 20.86
CA ARG A 127 -15.88 15.68 21.20
C ARG A 127 -15.28 16.33 19.95
N ASP A 128 -15.60 17.59 19.71
CA ASP A 128 -15.02 18.36 18.59
C ASP A 128 -13.63 18.89 18.96
N PHE A 129 -12.66 18.01 18.78
CA PHE A 129 -11.25 18.26 19.06
C PHE A 129 -10.64 19.34 18.17
N GLY A 130 -11.18 19.54 16.96
CA GLY A 130 -10.68 20.56 16.04
C GLY A 130 -10.76 21.95 16.66
N GLN A 131 -11.81 22.20 17.45
CA GLN A 131 -12.00 23.46 18.17
C GLN A 131 -11.20 23.49 19.48
N GLU A 132 -11.32 22.45 20.31
CA GLU A 132 -10.69 22.41 21.64
C GLU A 132 -9.15 22.39 21.57
N THR A 133 -8.57 21.72 20.58
CA THR A 133 -7.11 21.67 20.37
C THR A 133 -6.58 22.90 19.69
N ARG A 134 -7.30 23.48 18.73
CA ARG A 134 -6.95 24.81 18.22
C ARG A 134 -6.97 25.82 19.35
N GLU A 135 -7.95 25.76 20.25
CA GLU A 135 -8.03 26.62 21.43
C GLU A 135 -6.92 26.34 22.44
N ARG A 136 -6.59 25.08 22.77
CA ARG A 136 -5.51 24.74 23.70
C ARG A 136 -4.13 25.03 23.14
N VAL A 137 -3.88 24.75 21.86
CA VAL A 137 -2.65 25.14 21.15
C VAL A 137 -2.55 26.66 21.07
N ARG A 138 -3.66 27.35 20.76
CA ARG A 138 -3.74 28.82 20.78
C ARG A 138 -3.52 29.38 22.19
N MET A 139 -4.06 28.75 23.23
CA MET A 139 -3.91 29.16 24.63
C MET A 139 -2.51 28.92 25.16
N ALA A 140 -1.91 27.76 24.86
CA ALA A 140 -0.52 27.44 25.18
C ALA A 140 0.42 28.43 24.48
N ALA A 141 0.18 28.72 23.19
CA ALA A 141 0.89 29.77 22.48
C ALA A 141 0.69 31.13 23.18
N SER A 142 -0.54 31.54 23.50
CA SER A 142 -0.79 32.85 24.12
C SER A 142 -0.28 32.99 25.56
N GLN A 143 -0.19 31.91 26.34
CA GLN A 143 0.42 31.94 27.69
C GLN A 143 1.94 32.04 27.63
N LEU A 144 2.56 31.47 26.60
CA LEU A 144 4.00 31.59 26.35
C LEU A 144 4.38 32.92 25.68
N PHE A 145 3.48 33.56 24.92
CA PHE A 145 3.71 34.86 24.25
C PHE A 145 3.11 36.08 24.98
N GLY A 146 2.27 35.87 26.00
CA GLY A 146 1.62 36.94 26.78
C GLY A 146 2.41 37.40 28.01
N LEU A 147 3.56 36.79 28.29
CA LEU A 147 4.55 37.31 29.23
C LEU A 147 5.60 38.09 28.43
N GLU A 148 5.28 39.36 28.12
CA GLU A 148 6.29 40.38 27.85
C GLU A 148 7.12 40.57 29.13
N LEU A 149 8.11 39.69 29.31
CA LEU A 149 9.23 39.96 30.21
C LEU A 149 10.21 40.83 29.43
N ASP A 150 10.11 42.13 29.66
CA ASP A 150 11.11 43.12 29.26
C ASP A 150 12.52 42.61 29.60
N GLY A 151 13.34 42.37 28.58
CA GLY A 151 14.79 42.45 28.73
C GLY A 151 15.63 41.17 28.71
N ALA A 152 15.08 39.98 28.43
CA ALA A 152 15.91 38.81 28.13
C ALA A 152 15.73 38.43 26.66
N GLU A 153 16.82 38.19 25.94
CA GLU A 153 16.84 37.48 24.65
C GLU A 153 16.33 36.03 24.86
N SER A 154 15.03 35.92 25.09
CA SER A 154 14.29 34.68 25.17
C SER A 154 14.31 34.09 23.77
N ARG A 155 15.18 33.11 23.56
CA ARG A 155 15.05 32.17 22.43
C ARG A 155 13.63 31.65 22.48
N LYS A 156 12.77 32.16 21.58
CA LYS A 156 11.42 31.63 21.41
C LYS A 156 11.55 30.12 21.32
N PRO A 157 10.88 29.34 22.19
CA PRO A 157 10.88 27.90 22.05
C PRO A 157 10.46 27.58 20.64
N ASP A 158 11.15 26.65 20.01
CA ASP A 158 10.82 26.18 18.68
C ASP A 158 9.29 25.90 18.62
N PRO A 159 8.54 26.56 17.71
CA PRO A 159 7.09 26.37 17.56
C PRO A 159 6.71 24.88 17.48
N ASP A 160 7.60 24.04 16.96
CA ASP A 160 7.38 22.61 16.86
C ASP A 160 7.53 21.91 18.21
N MET A 161 8.49 22.28 19.06
CA MET A 161 8.58 21.80 20.46
C MET A 161 7.31 22.07 21.26
N GLN A 162 6.63 23.20 21.01
CA GLN A 162 5.38 23.54 21.70
C GLN A 162 4.24 22.62 21.28
N LYS A 163 4.08 22.35 19.97
CA LYS A 163 3.09 21.38 19.48
C LYS A 163 3.36 19.97 20.02
N TRP A 164 4.64 19.59 20.17
CA TRP A 164 5.03 18.29 20.76
C TRP A 164 4.71 18.16 22.24
N THR A 165 4.95 19.22 23.01
CA THR A 165 4.63 19.24 24.44
C THR A 165 3.13 19.12 24.65
N VAL A 166 2.33 19.81 23.82
CA VAL A 166 0.86 19.70 23.83
C VAL A 166 0.41 18.30 23.42
N PHE A 167 1.02 17.68 22.40
CA PHE A 167 0.71 16.31 22.01
C PHE A 167 1.02 15.29 23.13
N ARG A 168 2.20 15.37 23.75
CA ARG A 168 2.56 14.49 24.87
C ARG A 168 1.66 14.69 26.09
N GLN A 169 1.38 15.95 26.46
CA GLN A 169 0.43 16.26 27.53
C GLN A 169 -0.98 15.77 27.21
N TRP A 170 -1.40 15.88 25.95
CA TRP A 170 -2.68 15.36 25.48
C TRP A 170 -2.75 13.85 25.66
N VAL A 171 -1.82 13.10 25.09
CA VAL A 171 -1.71 11.64 25.29
C VAL A 171 -1.68 11.29 26.80
N GLY A 172 -0.94 12.04 27.61
CA GLY A 172 -0.85 11.80 29.05
C GLY A 172 -2.11 12.11 29.85
N THR A 173 -2.91 13.11 29.46
CA THR A 173 -4.21 13.36 30.09
C THR A 173 -5.24 12.25 29.86
N TRP A 174 -5.01 11.39 28.86
CA TRP A 174 -5.92 10.31 28.52
C TRP A 174 -5.72 9.06 29.35
N SER A 175 -4.48 8.76 29.73
CA SER A 175 -4.14 7.63 30.59
C SER A 175 -4.77 7.75 31.99
N GLN A 176 -5.11 8.98 32.41
CA GLN A 176 -5.53 9.29 33.78
C GLN A 176 -7.03 9.09 34.08
N GLY A 177 -7.90 8.83 33.07
CA GLY A 177 -9.36 8.96 33.27
C GLY A 177 -10.27 7.78 32.90
N ALA A 178 -9.86 6.81 32.08
CA ALA A 178 -10.82 5.93 31.39
C ALA A 178 -10.48 4.41 31.37
N GLY A 179 -9.63 3.93 32.28
CA GLY A 179 -9.10 2.57 32.19
C GLY A 179 -8.01 2.44 31.12
N PRO A 180 -7.47 1.23 30.87
CA PRO A 180 -6.37 1.05 29.92
C PRO A 180 -6.81 1.49 28.52
N PRO A 181 -6.03 2.35 27.84
CA PRO A 181 -6.39 2.83 26.51
C PRO A 181 -6.45 1.66 25.52
N ALA A 182 -7.46 1.67 24.65
CA ALA A 182 -7.52 0.72 23.55
C ALA A 182 -6.33 0.96 22.59
N PRO A 183 -5.74 -0.11 22.01
CA PRO A 183 -4.70 0.05 21.00
C PRO A 183 -5.22 0.86 19.81
N VAL A 184 -4.37 1.69 19.23
CA VAL A 184 -4.70 2.48 18.04
C VAL A 184 -3.69 2.21 16.94
N VAL A 185 -4.19 1.95 15.75
CA VAL A 185 -3.39 1.80 14.54
C VAL A 185 -3.54 3.04 13.68
N ILE A 186 -2.43 3.68 13.36
CA ILE A 186 -2.35 4.73 12.35
C ILE A 186 -1.80 4.07 11.09
N ALA A 187 -2.67 3.85 10.10
CA ALA A 187 -2.33 3.26 8.82
C ALA A 187 -2.30 4.35 7.74
N ILE A 188 -1.16 4.59 7.12
CA ILE A 188 -0.99 5.58 6.06
C ILE A 188 -0.77 4.86 4.73
N ASP A 189 -1.71 5.01 3.81
CA ASP A 189 -1.63 4.51 2.45
C ASP A 189 -0.87 5.49 1.54
N GLU A 190 -0.29 4.96 0.46
CA GLU A 190 0.61 5.70 -0.45
C GLU A 190 1.77 6.42 0.27
N ALA A 191 2.30 5.81 1.33
CA ALA A 191 3.26 6.43 2.25
C ALA A 191 4.56 6.91 1.58
N GLN A 192 4.93 6.40 0.41
CA GLN A 192 6.05 6.91 -0.38
C GLN A 192 5.88 8.38 -0.82
N ARG A 193 4.65 8.92 -0.79
CA ARG A 193 4.39 10.34 -1.10
C ARG A 193 4.65 11.26 0.09
N LEU A 194 4.92 10.74 1.28
CA LEU A 194 5.34 11.52 2.45
C LEU A 194 6.80 11.97 2.26
N ARG A 195 7.08 12.80 1.24
CA ARG A 195 8.43 13.29 0.91
C ARG A 195 8.84 14.39 1.90
N MET A 196 9.21 13.95 3.10
CA MET A 196 9.54 14.82 4.22
C MET A 196 10.88 14.39 4.80
N ASP A 197 11.70 15.38 5.15
CA ASP A 197 12.94 15.16 5.87
C ASP A 197 12.67 14.86 7.36
N ASP A 198 13.72 14.55 8.11
CA ASP A 198 13.63 14.22 9.53
C ASP A 198 13.33 15.44 10.42
N LEU A 199 13.41 16.66 9.87
CA LEU A 199 13.10 17.93 10.54
C LEU A 199 11.64 18.32 10.37
N HIS A 200 10.94 17.80 9.36
CA HIS A 200 9.55 18.13 9.12
C HIS A 200 8.67 17.76 10.33
N PRO A 201 7.72 18.63 10.74
CA PRO A 201 6.87 18.36 11.90
C PRO A 201 6.13 17.03 11.83
N LEU A 202 5.64 16.65 10.65
CA LEU A 202 5.00 15.34 10.46
C LEU A 202 5.96 14.18 10.76
N SER A 203 7.20 14.24 10.28
CA SER A 203 8.21 13.21 10.53
C SER A 203 8.49 13.06 12.02
N LYS A 204 8.55 14.18 12.76
CA LYS A 204 8.67 14.17 14.23
C LYS A 204 7.47 13.52 14.92
N LEU A 205 6.23 13.75 14.46
CA LEU A 205 5.06 13.04 14.98
C LEU A 205 5.20 11.53 14.77
N LEU A 206 5.56 11.12 13.57
CA LEU A 206 5.71 9.71 13.22
C LEU A 206 6.86 9.05 14.00
N GLN A 207 7.98 9.75 14.21
CA GLN A 207 9.09 9.32 15.07
C GLN A 207 8.60 9.06 16.50
N VAL A 208 7.87 9.99 17.11
CA VAL A 208 7.33 9.82 18.47
C VAL A 208 6.41 8.60 18.59
N VAL A 209 5.57 8.36 17.57
CA VAL A 209 4.71 7.16 17.51
C VAL A 209 5.56 5.89 17.36
N HIS A 210 6.58 5.94 16.50
CA HIS A 210 7.47 4.83 16.23
C HIS A 210 8.38 4.46 17.40
N ASP A 211 8.91 5.45 18.11
CA ASP A 211 9.77 5.27 19.27
C ASP A 211 8.94 4.91 20.52
N GLY A 212 7.62 4.84 20.39
CA GLY A 212 6.70 4.52 21.47
C GLY A 212 6.80 5.48 22.64
N GLU A 213 7.18 6.73 22.40
CA GLU A 213 7.32 7.78 23.41
C GLU A 213 5.95 8.33 23.88
N THR A 214 4.87 7.63 23.54
CA THR A 214 3.50 7.97 23.89
C THR A 214 3.02 7.03 24.98
N GLU A 215 2.33 7.54 26.00
CA GLU A 215 1.63 6.70 27.00
C GLU A 215 0.48 5.88 26.40
N MET A 216 0.20 6.07 25.11
CA MET A 216 -0.81 5.33 24.37
C MET A 216 -0.20 4.19 23.54
N PRO A 217 -0.92 3.06 23.43
CA PRO A 217 -0.54 1.95 22.58
C PRO A 217 -0.80 2.25 21.10
N LEU A 218 0.08 3.04 20.50
CA LEU A 218 0.03 3.40 19.08
C LEU A 218 0.86 2.41 18.24
N THR A 219 0.35 2.05 17.07
CA THR A 219 1.07 1.26 16.05
C THR A 219 1.00 1.98 14.72
N LEU A 220 2.15 2.15 14.07
CA LEU A 220 2.24 2.76 12.75
C LEU A 220 2.30 1.67 11.66
N VAL A 221 1.45 1.79 10.65
CA VAL A 221 1.49 0.96 9.44
C VAL A 221 1.63 1.88 8.23
N LEU A 222 2.71 1.72 7.47
CA LEU A 222 2.96 2.49 6.24
C LEU A 222 2.76 1.57 5.04
N ALA A 223 1.85 1.89 4.13
CA ALA A 223 1.64 1.13 2.90
C ALA A 223 2.06 1.96 1.70
N GLY A 224 2.90 1.41 0.82
CA GLY A 224 3.40 2.16 -0.33
C GLY A 224 4.21 1.33 -1.32
N LEU A 225 4.99 2.03 -2.15
CA LEU A 225 5.84 1.44 -3.21
C LEU A 225 7.19 0.94 -2.67
N GLY A 226 8.05 0.48 -3.58
CA GLY A 226 9.36 -0.15 -3.30
C GLY A 226 10.38 0.73 -2.56
N ASP A 227 10.11 2.01 -2.42
CA ASP A 227 10.95 3.00 -1.74
C ASP A 227 10.38 3.45 -0.38
N THR A 228 9.24 2.90 0.05
CA THR A 228 8.57 3.31 1.31
C THR A 228 9.46 3.13 2.53
N GLU A 229 10.25 2.05 2.60
CA GLU A 229 11.23 1.87 3.67
C GLU A 229 12.30 2.97 3.67
N THR A 230 12.83 3.31 2.50
CA THR A 230 13.85 4.38 2.39
C THR A 230 13.26 5.72 2.80
N GLN A 231 12.02 6.01 2.41
CA GLN A 231 11.30 7.21 2.83
C GLN A 231 11.00 7.22 4.34
N ALA A 232 10.67 6.06 4.94
CA ALA A 232 10.50 5.95 6.38
C ALA A 232 11.81 6.25 7.13
N GLN A 233 12.93 5.72 6.64
CA GLN A 233 14.25 5.97 7.22
C GLN A 233 14.66 7.45 7.08
N SER A 234 14.38 8.11 5.96
CA SER A 234 14.66 9.55 5.80
C SER A 234 13.82 10.43 6.72
N MET A 235 12.64 9.95 7.13
CA MET A 235 11.82 10.57 8.17
C MET A 235 12.30 10.23 9.59
N GLY A 236 13.48 9.61 9.76
CA GLY A 236 14.03 9.24 11.07
C GLY A 236 13.39 8.01 11.72
N LEU A 237 12.51 7.28 11.01
CA LEU A 237 11.95 6.02 11.51
C LEU A 237 13.01 4.94 11.34
N THR A 238 13.81 4.73 12.38
CA THR A 238 14.98 3.84 12.33
C THR A 238 14.92 2.77 13.41
N ARG A 239 15.43 1.56 13.10
CA ARG A 239 15.35 0.35 13.94
C ARG A 239 13.90 -0.13 14.14
N GLY A 240 13.68 -1.42 14.37
CA GLY A 240 12.33 -1.96 14.60
C GLY A 240 11.34 -1.83 13.43
N LEU A 241 11.78 -1.41 12.23
CA LEU A 241 10.98 -1.47 11.02
C LEU A 241 10.81 -2.94 10.62
N THR A 242 9.57 -3.35 10.33
CA THR A 242 9.30 -4.65 9.71
C THR A 242 8.70 -4.42 8.33
N VAL A 243 9.46 -4.76 7.30
CA VAL A 243 9.00 -4.66 5.91
C VAL A 243 8.33 -5.96 5.50
N HIS A 244 7.09 -5.84 5.02
CA HIS A 244 6.31 -6.92 4.44
C HIS A 244 6.24 -6.70 2.93
N PRO A 245 7.00 -7.46 2.12
CA PRO A 245 6.84 -7.42 0.68
C PRO A 245 5.46 -7.99 0.30
N ILE A 246 4.72 -7.25 -0.51
CA ILE A 246 3.40 -7.59 -1.01
C ILE A 246 3.48 -7.67 -2.53
N GLY A 247 3.32 -8.87 -3.09
CA GLY A 247 3.40 -9.13 -4.53
C GLY A 247 2.15 -9.80 -5.09
N ALA A 248 2.35 -10.72 -6.04
CA ALA A 248 1.32 -11.62 -6.52
C ALA A 248 0.88 -12.61 -5.41
N PHE A 249 -0.33 -13.15 -5.54
CA PHE A 249 -0.78 -14.27 -4.74
C PHE A 249 0.03 -15.53 -5.06
N SER A 250 0.30 -16.33 -4.03
CA SER A 250 1.03 -17.58 -4.19
C SER A 250 0.17 -18.59 -4.94
N ARG A 251 0.74 -19.19 -5.98
CA ARG A 251 0.23 -20.42 -6.60
C ARG A 251 0.95 -21.67 -6.08
N GLU A 252 2.02 -21.46 -5.31
CA GLU A 252 2.86 -22.53 -4.77
C GLU A 252 2.53 -22.77 -3.29
N GLY A 253 2.48 -24.03 -2.89
CA GLY A 253 2.24 -24.45 -1.50
C GLY A 253 0.94 -25.23 -1.31
N GLN A 254 0.44 -25.26 -0.07
CA GLN A 254 -0.74 -26.04 0.31
C GLN A 254 -2.07 -25.40 -0.09
N VAL A 255 -2.08 -24.09 -0.35
CA VAL A 255 -3.28 -23.32 -0.71
C VAL A 255 -2.97 -22.47 -1.93
N ASP A 256 -3.71 -22.71 -3.00
CA ASP A 256 -3.73 -21.83 -4.16
C ASP A 256 -4.58 -20.60 -3.81
N GLU A 257 -3.91 -19.50 -3.41
CA GLU A 257 -4.56 -18.24 -3.01
C GLU A 257 -5.38 -17.64 -4.17
N VAL A 258 -5.02 -17.93 -5.42
CA VAL A 258 -5.76 -17.47 -6.60
C VAL A 258 -7.09 -18.19 -6.70
N MET A 259 -7.08 -19.51 -6.61
CA MET A 259 -8.31 -20.30 -6.67
C MET A 259 -9.19 -20.11 -5.43
N GLU A 260 -8.61 -19.93 -4.24
CA GLU A 260 -9.35 -19.56 -3.03
C GLU A 260 -10.09 -18.22 -3.22
N LEU A 261 -9.46 -17.23 -3.87
CA LEU A 261 -10.11 -15.95 -4.19
C LEU A 261 -11.26 -16.13 -5.18
N MET A 262 -11.05 -16.87 -6.27
CA MET A 262 -12.08 -17.09 -7.29
C MET A 262 -13.28 -17.88 -6.73
N HIS A 263 -13.02 -18.95 -5.97
CA HIS A 263 -14.06 -19.73 -5.31
C HIS A 263 -14.77 -18.92 -4.22
N GLY A 264 -13.99 -18.17 -3.44
CA GLY A 264 -14.50 -17.27 -2.42
C GLY A 264 -15.45 -16.23 -3.01
N PHE A 265 -15.08 -15.62 -4.15
CA PHE A 265 -15.94 -14.68 -4.87
C PHE A 265 -17.29 -15.33 -5.24
N CYS A 266 -17.27 -16.49 -5.90
CA CYS A 266 -18.49 -17.20 -6.28
C CYS A 266 -19.36 -17.53 -5.06
N THR A 267 -18.74 -18.14 -4.04
CA THR A 267 -19.43 -18.56 -2.81
C THR A 267 -20.01 -17.37 -2.05
N HIS A 268 -19.29 -16.25 -1.98
CA HIS A 268 -19.73 -15.02 -1.30
C HIS A 268 -21.06 -14.51 -1.88
N PHE A 269 -21.24 -14.61 -3.19
CA PHE A 269 -22.47 -14.21 -3.88
C PHE A 269 -23.46 -15.36 -4.09
N GLY A 270 -23.26 -16.53 -3.47
CA GLY A 270 -24.19 -17.66 -3.56
C GLY A 270 -24.19 -18.39 -4.91
N LEU A 271 -23.06 -18.36 -5.63
CA LEU A 271 -22.83 -19.12 -6.87
C LEU A 271 -22.08 -20.42 -6.53
N ASP A 272 -22.35 -21.52 -7.26
CA ASP A 272 -21.62 -22.78 -7.11
C ASP A 272 -20.43 -22.86 -8.09
N PRO A 273 -19.17 -22.75 -7.61
CA PRO A 273 -18.00 -22.80 -8.49
C PRO A 273 -17.62 -24.24 -8.91
N SER A 274 -18.18 -25.27 -8.27
CA SER A 274 -17.64 -26.65 -8.33
C SER A 274 -17.62 -27.24 -9.74
N SER A 275 -18.65 -26.95 -10.55
CA SER A 275 -18.74 -27.39 -11.95
C SER A 275 -17.94 -26.53 -12.94
N HIS A 276 -17.30 -25.46 -12.47
CA HIS A 276 -16.64 -24.45 -13.30
C HIS A 276 -15.19 -24.17 -12.91
N GLU A 277 -14.59 -25.00 -12.07
CA GLU A 277 -13.22 -24.84 -11.57
C GLU A 277 -12.19 -24.65 -12.70
N SER A 278 -12.27 -25.46 -13.77
CA SER A 278 -11.35 -25.34 -14.92
C SER A 278 -11.50 -24.01 -15.67
N LYS A 279 -12.71 -23.45 -15.74
CA LYS A 279 -12.97 -22.16 -16.38
C LYS A 279 -12.51 -21.00 -15.51
N LEU A 280 -12.70 -21.09 -14.19
CA LEU A 280 -12.17 -20.12 -13.24
C LEU A 280 -10.64 -20.09 -13.25
N ALA A 281 -10.01 -21.26 -13.32
CA ALA A 281 -8.56 -21.38 -13.47
C ALA A 281 -8.06 -20.77 -14.79
N ALA A 282 -8.73 -21.04 -15.91
CA ALA A 282 -8.41 -20.45 -17.21
C ALA A 282 -8.53 -18.92 -17.19
N LEU A 283 -9.60 -18.38 -16.60
CA LEU A 283 -9.80 -16.94 -16.44
C LEU A 283 -8.73 -16.28 -15.56
N ALA A 284 -8.30 -16.97 -14.49
CA ALA A 284 -7.31 -16.46 -13.55
C ALA A 284 -5.86 -16.63 -14.04
N ALA A 285 -5.59 -17.56 -14.97
CA ALA A 285 -4.24 -17.85 -15.44
C ALA A 285 -3.52 -16.60 -15.98
N PRO A 286 -4.10 -15.80 -16.91
CA PRO A 286 -3.48 -14.58 -17.44
C PRO A 286 -3.34 -13.43 -16.43
N CYS A 287 -3.92 -13.58 -15.23
CA CYS A 287 -3.78 -12.59 -14.16
C CYS A 287 -2.47 -12.76 -13.39
N GLU A 288 -1.76 -13.88 -13.56
CA GLU A 288 -0.45 -14.16 -12.94
C GLU A 288 -0.45 -14.01 -11.41
N GLY A 289 -1.61 -14.25 -10.79
CA GLY A 289 -1.80 -14.05 -9.35
C GLY A 289 -1.83 -12.59 -8.90
N TRP A 290 -1.74 -11.61 -9.80
CA TRP A 290 -1.77 -10.20 -9.44
C TRP A 290 -3.16 -9.81 -8.92
N PRO A 291 -3.30 -9.30 -7.67
CA PRO A 291 -4.61 -9.10 -7.05
C PRO A 291 -5.54 -8.17 -7.83
N ARG A 292 -4.99 -7.07 -8.39
CA ARG A 292 -5.77 -6.14 -9.20
C ARG A 292 -6.29 -6.76 -10.50
N HIS A 293 -5.53 -7.67 -11.11
CA HIS A 293 -5.96 -8.37 -12.33
C HIS A 293 -7.07 -9.36 -12.04
N LEU A 294 -6.95 -10.09 -10.92
CA LEU A 294 -8.00 -10.98 -10.45
C LEU A 294 -9.27 -10.21 -10.09
N HIS A 295 -9.16 -8.99 -9.53
CA HIS A 295 -10.32 -8.12 -9.33
C HIS A 295 -11.04 -7.80 -10.64
N PHE A 296 -10.29 -7.47 -11.70
CA PHE A 296 -10.89 -7.25 -13.03
C PHE A 296 -11.56 -8.51 -13.59
N ALA A 297 -10.95 -9.68 -13.39
CA ALA A 297 -11.54 -10.96 -13.75
C ALA A 297 -12.86 -11.21 -13.00
N CYS A 298 -12.88 -11.00 -11.67
CA CYS A 298 -14.10 -11.10 -10.87
C CYS A 298 -15.18 -10.10 -11.29
N GLN A 299 -14.80 -8.89 -11.70
CA GLN A 299 -15.77 -7.90 -12.22
C GLN A 299 -16.36 -8.30 -13.56
N ALA A 300 -15.53 -8.79 -14.49
CA ALA A 300 -16.00 -9.30 -15.77
C ALA A 300 -16.94 -10.49 -15.55
N LEU A 301 -16.56 -11.43 -14.67
CA LEU A 301 -17.40 -12.56 -14.29
C LEU A 301 -18.72 -12.09 -13.67
N GLY A 302 -18.67 -11.14 -12.74
CA GLY A 302 -19.86 -10.56 -12.12
C GLY A 302 -20.84 -9.97 -13.13
N ARG A 303 -20.37 -9.25 -14.14
CA ARG A 303 -21.22 -8.72 -15.24
C ARG A 303 -21.89 -9.85 -16.01
N SER A 304 -21.15 -10.89 -16.38
CA SER A 304 -21.71 -12.01 -17.14
C SER A 304 -22.66 -12.86 -16.30
N VAL A 305 -22.39 -13.04 -15.01
CA VAL A 305 -23.32 -13.71 -14.07
C VAL A 305 -24.62 -12.93 -13.95
N LEU A 306 -24.57 -11.60 -13.88
CA LEU A 306 -25.78 -10.77 -13.87
C LEU A 306 -26.58 -10.92 -15.16
N ALA A 307 -25.92 -10.98 -16.32
CA ALA A 307 -26.57 -11.20 -17.62
C ALA A 307 -27.17 -12.61 -17.74
N ALA A 308 -26.55 -13.59 -17.07
CA ALA A 308 -26.97 -14.99 -17.00
C ALA A 308 -27.97 -15.29 -15.87
N ASP A 309 -28.46 -14.27 -15.16
CA ASP A 309 -29.34 -14.40 -13.99
C ASP A 309 -28.84 -15.42 -12.93
N GLY A 310 -27.52 -15.41 -12.69
CA GLY A 310 -26.88 -16.24 -11.66
C GLY A 310 -26.41 -17.61 -12.12
N ASP A 311 -26.72 -18.03 -13.34
CA ASP A 311 -26.35 -19.36 -13.85
C ASP A 311 -24.97 -19.36 -14.53
N LEU A 312 -23.97 -19.92 -13.85
CA LEU A 312 -22.60 -20.04 -14.37
C LEU A 312 -22.50 -20.96 -15.61
N ALA A 313 -23.47 -21.85 -15.83
CA ALA A 313 -23.47 -22.74 -16.99
C ALA A 313 -23.74 -21.99 -18.30
N VAL A 314 -24.49 -20.89 -18.24
CA VAL A 314 -24.84 -20.07 -19.43
C VAL A 314 -23.98 -18.80 -19.57
N VAL A 315 -23.03 -18.57 -18.66
CA VAL A 315 -22.04 -17.49 -18.77
C VAL A 315 -21.22 -17.65 -20.05
N ASP A 316 -21.09 -16.56 -20.81
CA ASP A 316 -20.16 -16.45 -21.93
C ASP A 316 -18.74 -16.20 -21.40
N TRP A 317 -17.96 -17.27 -21.27
CA TRP A 317 -16.62 -17.24 -20.69
C TRP A 317 -15.60 -16.56 -21.60
N GLU A 318 -15.73 -16.66 -22.92
CA GLU A 318 -14.87 -15.97 -23.87
C GLU A 318 -15.03 -14.45 -23.71
N ARG A 319 -16.28 -13.99 -23.57
CA ARG A 319 -16.56 -12.57 -23.27
C ARG A 319 -15.96 -12.13 -21.94
N VAL A 320 -16.05 -12.96 -20.89
CA VAL A 320 -15.47 -12.66 -19.57
C VAL A 320 -13.96 -12.48 -19.66
N GLU A 321 -13.27 -13.36 -20.37
CA GLU A 321 -11.82 -13.27 -20.59
C GLU A 321 -11.44 -12.00 -21.36
N LEU A 322 -12.18 -11.67 -22.43
CA LEU A 322 -11.98 -10.46 -23.22
C LEU A 322 -12.16 -9.19 -22.39
N ASP A 323 -13.25 -9.10 -21.62
CA ASP A 323 -13.55 -7.93 -20.78
C ASP A 323 -12.53 -7.77 -19.63
N SER A 324 -12.04 -8.89 -19.09
CA SER A 324 -10.96 -8.91 -18.10
C SER A 324 -9.64 -8.40 -18.71
N ALA A 325 -9.27 -8.90 -19.88
CA ALA A 325 -8.07 -8.46 -20.61
C ALA A 325 -8.13 -6.98 -21.00
N GLU A 326 -9.28 -6.50 -21.46
CA GLU A 326 -9.46 -5.09 -21.81
C GLU A 326 -9.34 -4.20 -20.57
N SER A 327 -9.89 -4.63 -19.42
CA SER A 327 -9.76 -3.90 -18.15
C SER A 327 -8.30 -3.82 -17.69
N ARG A 328 -7.52 -4.91 -17.80
CA ARG A 328 -6.07 -4.88 -17.54
C ARG A 328 -5.34 -3.91 -18.46
N ARG A 329 -5.63 -3.94 -19.77
CA ARG A 329 -5.04 -3.03 -20.75
C ARG A 329 -5.32 -1.56 -20.40
N ARG A 330 -6.57 -1.22 -20.08
CA ARG A 330 -6.93 0.16 -19.64
C ARG A 330 -6.22 0.56 -18.35
N TYR A 331 -6.04 -0.39 -17.42
CA TYR A 331 -5.27 -0.17 -16.21
C TYR A 331 -3.80 0.14 -16.52
N TYR A 332 -3.15 -0.63 -17.39
CA TYR A 332 -1.77 -0.36 -17.80
C TYR A 332 -1.60 1.00 -18.47
N GLN A 333 -2.53 1.35 -19.37
CA GLN A 333 -2.55 2.67 -20.00
C GLN A 333 -2.69 3.79 -18.97
N SER A 334 -3.45 3.60 -17.89
CA SER A 334 -3.56 4.63 -16.84
C SER A 334 -2.35 4.68 -15.90
N GLN A 335 -1.53 3.63 -15.84
CA GLN A 335 -0.25 3.64 -15.12
C GLN A 335 0.89 4.21 -15.97
N GLN A 336 0.74 4.28 -17.30
CA GLN A 336 1.69 4.96 -18.17
C GLN A 336 1.58 6.47 -17.97
N SER A 337 2.55 7.02 -17.25
CA SER A 337 2.68 8.48 -17.13
C SER A 337 3.07 9.11 -18.48
N THR A 338 2.79 10.40 -18.65
CA THR A 338 3.27 11.17 -19.81
C THR A 338 4.79 11.12 -20.00
N ILE A 339 5.57 11.01 -18.93
CA ILE A 339 7.03 10.85 -19.00
C ILE A 339 7.40 9.50 -19.65
N MET A 340 6.67 8.42 -19.32
CA MET A 340 6.88 7.12 -19.94
C MET A 340 6.39 7.10 -21.39
N GLU A 341 5.30 7.79 -21.71
CA GLU A 341 4.81 7.92 -23.10
C GLU A 341 5.81 8.67 -23.99
N VAL A 342 6.46 9.72 -23.47
CA VAL A 342 7.50 10.47 -24.22
C VAL A 342 8.78 9.64 -24.37
N ALA A 343 9.06 8.75 -23.43
CA ALA A 343 10.22 7.86 -23.43
C ALA A 343 9.79 6.40 -23.62
N ASP A 344 8.84 6.13 -24.51
CA ASP A 344 8.23 4.81 -24.69
C ASP A 344 9.24 3.77 -25.21
N VAL A 345 10.06 4.10 -26.21
CA VAL A 345 11.13 3.25 -26.75
C VAL A 345 12.20 2.98 -25.68
N LEU A 346 12.59 4.00 -24.92
CA LEU A 346 13.53 3.83 -23.80
C LEU A 346 12.94 2.95 -22.70
N THR A 347 11.67 3.18 -22.32
CA THR A 347 10.95 2.36 -21.34
C THR A 347 10.94 0.91 -21.79
N ALA A 348 10.60 0.66 -23.05
CA ALA A 348 10.56 -0.68 -23.65
C ALA A 348 11.93 -1.36 -23.61
N CYS A 349 13.02 -0.67 -23.96
CA CYS A 349 14.38 -1.21 -23.87
C CYS A 349 14.75 -1.58 -22.42
N VAL A 350 14.50 -0.68 -21.46
CA VAL A 350 14.80 -0.94 -20.04
C VAL A 350 13.96 -2.11 -19.52
N MET A 351 12.67 -2.16 -19.85
CA MET A 351 11.81 -3.28 -19.45
C MET A 351 12.28 -4.59 -20.07
N LYS A 352 12.75 -4.58 -21.31
CA LYS A 352 13.28 -5.77 -21.98
C LYS A 352 14.49 -6.33 -21.25
N ASP A 353 15.46 -5.47 -20.91
CA ASP A 353 16.77 -5.87 -20.40
C ASP A 353 16.82 -6.14 -18.88
N VAL A 354 15.89 -5.61 -18.08
CA VAL A 354 15.86 -5.81 -16.61
C VAL A 354 15.32 -7.21 -16.19
N ASN A 355 15.05 -8.11 -17.13
CA ASN A 355 13.97 -9.08 -16.95
C ASN A 355 14.22 -10.35 -16.12
N GLU A 356 15.44 -10.79 -15.83
CA GLU A 356 15.59 -12.13 -15.22
C GLU A 356 16.52 -12.15 -14.02
N ASP A 357 17.62 -11.41 -14.11
CA ASP A 357 18.51 -11.23 -12.98
C ASP A 357 18.20 -9.91 -12.29
N ASN A 358 17.84 -10.02 -11.01
CA ASN A 358 17.77 -8.93 -10.06
C ASN A 358 18.93 -7.92 -10.29
N MET A 359 18.65 -6.78 -10.93
CA MET A 359 19.69 -5.81 -11.28
C MET A 359 19.92 -4.83 -10.13
N GLY A 360 21.17 -4.64 -9.71
CA GLY A 360 21.51 -3.60 -8.73
C GLY A 360 21.27 -2.19 -9.26
N TYR A 361 21.02 -1.23 -8.35
CA TYR A 361 20.75 0.18 -8.68
C TYR A 361 21.67 0.79 -9.75
N GLY A 362 22.99 0.72 -9.54
CA GLY A 362 23.97 1.28 -10.47
C GLY A 362 24.03 0.56 -11.82
N ALA A 363 23.61 -0.70 -11.90
CA ALA A 363 23.54 -1.43 -13.16
C ALA A 363 22.36 -0.92 -14.01
N VAL A 364 21.21 -0.65 -13.39
CA VAL A 364 20.05 -0.09 -14.09
C VAL A 364 20.32 1.35 -14.57
N ILE A 365 21.02 2.17 -13.79
CA ILE A 365 21.42 3.52 -14.24
C ILE A 365 22.29 3.43 -15.50
N ARG A 366 23.35 2.61 -15.47
CA ARG A 366 24.23 2.41 -16.63
C ARG A 366 23.49 1.84 -17.84
N LEU A 367 22.51 0.96 -17.60
CA LEU A 367 21.65 0.42 -18.65
C LEU A 367 20.86 1.54 -19.35
N ILE A 368 20.23 2.43 -18.58
CA ILE A 368 19.49 3.58 -19.10
C ILE A 368 20.44 4.50 -19.90
N GLU A 369 21.59 4.86 -19.32
CA GLU A 369 22.59 5.71 -19.99
C GLU A 369 23.11 5.09 -21.29
N ARG A 370 23.35 3.78 -21.30
CA ARG A 370 23.78 3.02 -22.48
C ARG A 370 22.74 3.08 -23.59
N HIS A 371 21.47 2.82 -23.30
CA HIS A 371 20.42 2.91 -24.32
C HIS A 371 20.29 4.31 -24.90
N VAL A 372 20.35 5.35 -24.05
CA VAL A 372 20.31 6.75 -24.48
C VAL A 372 21.51 7.12 -25.37
N ALA A 373 22.69 6.56 -25.10
CA ALA A 373 23.89 6.81 -25.90
C ALA A 373 23.92 6.06 -27.24
N GLN A 374 23.33 4.86 -27.30
CA GLN A 374 23.43 3.95 -28.45
C GLN A 374 22.25 4.05 -29.42
N LYS A 375 21.06 4.44 -28.95
CA LYS A 375 19.83 4.45 -29.75
C LYS A 375 19.27 5.87 -29.84
N GLU A 376 19.22 6.42 -31.06
CA GLU A 376 18.72 7.79 -31.30
C GLU A 376 17.28 8.01 -30.80
N GLU A 377 16.46 6.96 -30.83
CA GLU A 377 15.07 6.97 -30.37
C GLU A 377 14.92 6.93 -28.83
N CYS A 378 15.97 6.56 -28.10
CA CYS A 378 15.95 6.48 -26.65
C CYS A 378 16.30 7.84 -26.02
N VAL A 379 15.28 8.65 -25.72
CA VAL A 379 15.46 10.00 -25.17
C VAL A 379 14.95 10.10 -23.74
N LEU A 380 15.73 10.74 -22.86
CA LEU A 380 15.30 11.11 -21.51
C LEU A 380 14.40 12.37 -21.56
N PRO A 381 13.18 12.34 -21.00
CA PRO A 381 12.24 13.46 -21.09
C PRO A 381 12.70 14.67 -20.28
N GLY A 382 12.51 15.89 -20.80
CA GLY A 382 12.58 17.12 -20.00
C GLY A 382 13.93 17.42 -19.34
N GLY A 383 15.04 16.90 -19.88
CA GLY A 383 16.38 17.07 -19.29
C GLY A 383 16.62 16.24 -18.02
N MET A 384 15.77 15.24 -17.77
CA MET A 384 15.88 14.31 -16.66
C MET A 384 17.17 13.48 -16.74
N GLY A 385 17.82 13.22 -15.60
CA GLY A 385 18.92 12.26 -15.52
C GLY A 385 18.44 10.80 -15.47
N ALA A 386 19.34 9.84 -15.73
CA ALA A 386 19.00 8.42 -15.66
C ALA A 386 18.51 7.96 -14.27
N GLU A 387 19.07 8.55 -13.21
CA GLU A 387 18.65 8.31 -11.82
C GLU A 387 17.20 8.78 -11.58
N ASP A 388 16.86 10.00 -11.96
CA ASP A 388 15.51 10.55 -11.83
C ASP A 388 14.49 9.72 -12.64
N TYR A 389 14.90 9.23 -13.81
CA TYR A 389 14.05 8.39 -14.65
C TYR A 389 13.83 7.00 -14.04
N LEU A 390 14.87 6.38 -13.45
CA LEU A 390 14.72 5.14 -12.67
C LEU A 390 13.76 5.34 -11.49
N GLN A 391 13.93 6.41 -10.71
CA GLN A 391 13.02 6.72 -9.61
C GLN A 391 11.58 6.92 -10.11
N HIS A 392 11.41 7.57 -11.25
CA HIS A 392 10.12 7.72 -11.90
C HIS A 392 9.50 6.36 -12.26
N LEU A 393 10.25 5.44 -12.88
CA LEU A 393 9.78 4.08 -13.19
C LEU A 393 9.37 3.30 -11.92
N VAL A 394 10.09 3.49 -10.81
CA VAL A 394 9.72 2.91 -9.50
C VAL A 394 8.43 3.53 -8.97
N HIS A 395 8.26 4.84 -9.10
CA HIS A 395 7.05 5.55 -8.65
C HIS A 395 5.82 5.24 -9.49
N GLN A 396 5.98 4.90 -10.77
CA GLN A 396 4.90 4.38 -11.60
C GLN A 396 4.66 2.87 -11.42
N GLY A 397 5.50 2.19 -10.64
CA GLY A 397 5.40 0.75 -10.40
C GLY A 397 5.80 -0.12 -11.59
N ALA A 398 6.41 0.47 -12.63
CA ALA A 398 6.99 -0.28 -13.74
C ALA A 398 8.20 -1.11 -13.28
N LEU A 399 8.97 -0.57 -12.32
CA LEU A 399 10.02 -1.28 -11.60
C LEU A 399 9.71 -1.36 -10.11
N HIS A 400 10.17 -2.42 -9.46
CA HIS A 400 10.10 -2.60 -8.02
C HIS A 400 11.50 -2.79 -7.44
N LYS A 401 11.81 -2.02 -6.40
CA LYS A 401 13.01 -2.22 -5.59
C LYS A 401 12.72 -3.28 -4.53
N SER A 402 13.41 -4.41 -4.65
CA SER A 402 13.35 -5.52 -3.68
C SER A 402 14.09 -5.18 -2.37
N VAL A 403 13.97 -6.07 -1.39
CA VAL A 403 14.64 -5.94 -0.08
C VAL A 403 16.17 -6.04 -0.21
N ASP A 404 16.68 -6.83 -1.16
CA ASP A 404 18.10 -6.94 -1.51
C ASP A 404 18.60 -5.78 -2.40
N LYS A 405 17.78 -4.72 -2.57
CA LYS A 405 18.09 -3.50 -3.31
C LYS A 405 18.34 -3.71 -4.81
N THR A 406 17.76 -4.78 -5.36
CA THR A 406 17.74 -5.02 -6.79
C THR A 406 16.41 -4.56 -7.39
N PHE A 407 16.37 -4.46 -8.71
CA PHE A 407 15.22 -4.00 -9.46
C PHE A 407 14.74 -5.11 -10.40
N HIS A 408 13.42 -5.27 -10.46
CA HIS A 408 12.74 -6.14 -11.39
C HIS A 408 11.38 -5.53 -11.77
N CYS A 409 10.77 -6.02 -12.85
CA CYS A 409 9.38 -5.67 -13.14
C CYS A 409 8.44 -6.54 -12.28
N PRO A 410 7.61 -5.96 -11.40
CA PRO A 410 6.79 -6.73 -10.46
C PRO A 410 5.57 -7.40 -11.12
N ILE A 411 5.19 -6.96 -12.33
CA ILE A 411 3.99 -7.39 -13.04
C ILE A 411 4.40 -7.81 -14.46
N PRO A 412 4.61 -9.11 -14.74
CA PRO A 412 5.11 -9.57 -16.03
C PRO A 412 4.24 -9.11 -17.21
N SER A 413 2.92 -9.24 -17.10
CA SER A 413 2.00 -8.75 -18.13
C SER A 413 2.00 -7.23 -18.35
N PHE A 414 2.42 -6.41 -17.37
CA PHE A 414 2.63 -4.97 -17.58
C PHE A 414 3.95 -4.71 -18.31
N ARG A 415 5.00 -5.49 -18.00
CA ARG A 415 6.26 -5.48 -18.75
C ARG A 415 6.02 -5.72 -20.24
N THR A 416 5.33 -6.80 -20.59
CA THR A 416 4.99 -7.14 -21.98
C THR A 416 4.24 -6.01 -22.66
N HIS A 417 3.31 -5.36 -21.95
CA HIS A 417 2.59 -4.20 -22.46
C HIS A 417 3.50 -3.01 -22.75
N LEU A 418 4.45 -2.70 -21.86
CA LEU A 418 5.41 -1.60 -22.03
C LEU A 418 6.38 -1.86 -23.18
N ILE A 419 6.85 -3.10 -23.33
CA ILE A 419 7.74 -3.49 -24.44
C ILE A 419 7.02 -3.31 -25.77
N ALA A 420 5.79 -3.83 -25.88
CA ALA A 420 4.98 -3.70 -27.08
C ALA A 420 4.61 -2.24 -27.39
N ALA A 421 4.38 -1.40 -26.36
CA ALA A 421 4.06 0.01 -26.53
C ALA A 421 5.21 0.79 -27.20
N GLY A 422 6.47 0.46 -26.89
CA GLY A 422 7.65 1.03 -27.55
C GLY A 422 8.02 0.38 -28.89
N GLY A 423 7.12 -0.43 -29.48
CA GLY A 423 7.32 -1.04 -30.79
C GLY A 423 8.31 -2.22 -30.82
N LEU A 424 8.70 -2.75 -29.65
CA LEU A 424 9.58 -3.90 -29.54
C LEU A 424 8.79 -5.20 -29.39
N ASP A 425 9.33 -6.30 -29.90
CA ASP A 425 8.77 -7.63 -29.71
C ASP A 425 9.18 -8.17 -28.31
N PRO A 426 8.21 -8.47 -27.42
CA PRO A 426 8.50 -9.01 -26.09
C PRO A 426 9.14 -10.39 -26.09
N ASP A 427 9.01 -11.16 -27.18
CA ASP A 427 9.50 -12.53 -27.30
C ASP A 427 10.88 -12.61 -27.97
N THR A 428 11.42 -11.49 -28.45
CA THR A 428 12.78 -11.44 -28.98
C THR A 428 13.75 -11.38 -27.81
N ASP A 429 14.74 -12.27 -27.76
CA ASP A 429 15.80 -12.23 -26.73
C ASP A 429 16.50 -10.86 -26.72
N PRO A 430 17.02 -10.38 -25.57
CA PRO A 430 17.94 -9.27 -25.57
C PRO A 430 19.12 -9.66 -26.46
N GLU A 431 19.50 -8.79 -27.41
CA GLU A 431 20.71 -9.01 -28.18
C GLU A 431 21.85 -9.17 -27.16
N GLU A 432 22.50 -10.34 -27.15
CA GLU A 432 23.71 -10.52 -26.34
C GLU A 432 24.61 -9.33 -26.67
N PRO A 433 25.11 -8.60 -25.66
CA PRO A 433 26.06 -7.54 -25.95
C PRO A 433 27.15 -8.21 -26.77
N GLU A 434 27.32 -7.78 -28.03
CA GLU A 434 28.50 -8.18 -28.79
C GLU A 434 29.66 -7.88 -27.85
N ASP A 435 30.36 -8.93 -27.41
CA ASP A 435 31.49 -8.80 -26.51
C ASP A 435 32.42 -7.81 -27.22
N ASP A 436 32.36 -6.56 -26.79
CA ASP A 436 33.22 -5.51 -27.27
C ASP A 436 34.58 -5.96 -26.78
N ASP A 437 35.32 -6.65 -27.66
CA ASP A 437 36.69 -7.12 -27.50
C ASP A 437 37.50 -5.87 -27.13
N GLY A 438 37.45 -5.55 -25.84
CA GLY A 438 38.02 -4.33 -25.29
C GLY A 438 39.46 -4.27 -25.74
N PRO A 439 39.96 -3.09 -26.13
CA PRO A 439 41.23 -2.96 -26.83
C PRO A 439 42.28 -3.78 -26.10
N SER A 440 42.74 -4.85 -26.75
CA SER A 440 43.74 -5.74 -26.22
C SER A 440 44.97 -4.89 -25.92
N PHE A 441 45.17 -4.53 -24.66
CA PHE A 441 46.35 -3.79 -24.24
C PHE A 441 47.56 -4.69 -24.52
N PRO A 442 48.49 -4.29 -25.42
CA PRO A 442 49.72 -5.03 -25.58
C PRO A 442 50.48 -4.96 -24.24
N MET A 443 50.84 -6.13 -23.70
CA MET A 443 51.71 -6.24 -22.52
C MET A 443 53.07 -5.59 -22.73
#